data_AF-A0A2V4CBU2-F1
#
_entry.id   AF-A0A2V4CBU2-F1
#
_cell.length_a   1.000
_cell.length_b   1.000
_cell.length_c   1.000
_cell.angle_alpha   90.00
_cell.angle_beta   90.00
_cell.angle_gamma   90.00
#
_symmetry.space_group_name_H-M   'P 1'
#
loop_
_entity.id
_entity.type
_entity.pdbx_description
1 polymer ?
#
loop_
_entity_poly.entity_id
_entity_poly.type
_entity_poly.pdbx_seq_one_letter_code
_entity_poly.pdbx_strand_id
1 'polypeptide(L)'
;MTKRNKIIYWIATIWLALGMVSTGIVQLIKLKEEVDKTTLHLGYPAYFLTIIGIWKLLGSVAVLIPKTGLLKEWAYAGFFFVMTGAIFSHFAVGDVAMEYFGSTLLLLLTFLSWHFRPADRRVI
;
A
#
# COMPACT_ATOMS: atom_id res chain seq x y z
N MET A 1 19.38 10.28 13.85
CA MET A 1 19.09 9.03 13.11
C MET A 1 20.37 8.49 12.50
N THR A 2 20.64 7.19 12.58
CA THR A 2 21.84 6.59 11.97
C THR A 2 21.72 6.53 10.44
N LYS A 3 22.85 6.56 9.71
CA LYS A 3 22.87 6.44 8.24
C LYS A 3 22.12 5.18 7.77
N ARG A 4 22.30 4.06 8.48
CA ARG A 4 21.61 2.79 8.23
C ARG A 4 20.09 2.93 8.23
N ASN A 5 19.51 3.53 9.28
CA ASN A 5 18.05 3.68 9.40
C ASN A 5 17.50 4.57 8.28
N LYS A 6 18.25 5.60 7.87
CA LYS A 6 17.88 6.45 6.72
C LYS A 6 17.82 5.66 5.41
N ILE A 7 18.79 4.77 5.19
CA ILE A 7 18.84 3.91 4.00
C ILE A 7 17.65 2.95 4.00
N ILE A 8 17.40 2.25 5.12
CA ILE A 8 16.26 1.33 5.26
C ILE A 8 14.95 2.06 4.97
N TYR A 9 14.76 3.25 5.56
CA TYR A 9 13.58 4.08 5.33
C TYR A 9 13.37 4.37 3.85
N TRP A 10 14.39 4.87 3.14
CA TRP A 10 14.21 5.27 1.74
C TRP A 10 14.03 4.09 0.80
N ILE A 11 14.73 2.98 1.03
CA ILE A 11 14.50 1.74 0.28
C ILE A 11 13.05 1.28 0.48
N ALA A 12 12.60 1.17 1.72
CA ALA A 12 11.23 0.74 2.02
C ALA A 12 10.18 1.69 1.45
N THR A 13 10.39 3.01 1.57
CA THR A 13 9.44 4.04 1.12
C THR A 13 9.34 4.11 -0.40
N ILE A 14 10.47 4.04 -1.12
CA ILE A 14 10.45 4.07 -2.58
C ILE A 14 9.81 2.81 -3.12
N TRP A 15 10.17 1.64 -2.58
CA TRP A 15 9.58 0.38 -3.04
C TRP A 15 8.09 0.29 -2.72
N LEU A 16 7.69 0.72 -1.52
CA LEU A 16 6.28 0.85 -1.15
C LEU A 16 5.53 1.75 -2.16
N ALA A 17 6.06 2.95 -2.42
CA ALA A 17 5.44 3.88 -3.35
C ALA A 17 5.35 3.32 -4.77
N LEU A 18 6.39 2.65 -5.27
CA LEU A 18 6.36 1.99 -6.58
C LEU A 18 5.27 0.92 -6.65
N GLY A 19 5.15 0.06 -5.62
CA GLY A 19 4.13 -0.98 -5.61
C GLY A 19 2.70 -0.42 -5.45
N MET A 20 2.52 0.62 -4.63
CA MET A 20 1.23 1.29 -4.47
C MET A 20 0.81 2.04 -5.74
N VAL A 21 1.74 2.73 -6.41
CA VAL A 21 1.48 3.41 -7.69
C VAL A 21 1.18 2.40 -8.79
N SER A 22 1.99 1.36 -8.93
CA SER A 22 1.78 0.34 -9.97
C SER A 22 0.43 -0.35 -9.81
N THR A 23 0.13 -0.88 -8.62
CA THR A 23 -1.15 -1.55 -8.38
C THR A 23 -2.33 -0.57 -8.43
N GLY A 24 -2.16 0.67 -7.97
CA GLY A 24 -3.18 1.70 -8.07
C GLY A 24 -3.52 2.02 -9.52
N ILE A 25 -2.53 2.16 -10.41
CA ILE A 25 -2.75 2.40 -11.84
C ILE A 25 -3.49 1.22 -12.47
N VAL A 26 -3.05 -0.02 -12.21
CA VAL A 26 -3.69 -1.25 -12.72
C VAL A 26 -5.18 -1.30 -12.34
N GLN A 27 -5.51 -0.89 -11.11
CA GLN A 27 -6.88 -0.82 -10.60
C GLN A 27 -7.70 0.30 -11.27
N LEU A 28 -7.09 1.45 -11.56
CA LEU A 28 -7.76 2.59 -12.20
C LEU A 28 -8.03 2.37 -13.68
N ILE A 29 -7.08 1.77 -14.41
CA ILE A 29 -7.28 1.42 -15.82
C ILE A 29 -8.18 0.18 -15.98
N LYS A 30 -8.57 -0.46 -14.86
CA LYS A 30 -9.41 -1.64 -14.82
C LYS A 30 -8.87 -2.74 -15.73
N LEU A 31 -7.58 -3.06 -15.54
CA LEU A 31 -6.96 -4.15 -16.27
C LEU A 31 -7.78 -5.43 -16.05
N LYS A 32 -8.12 -6.13 -17.14
CA LYS A 32 -9.06 -7.25 -17.11
C LYS A 32 -8.74 -8.28 -16.02
N GLU A 33 -7.47 -8.67 -15.89
CA GLU A 33 -7.01 -9.63 -14.88
C GLU A 33 -7.27 -9.15 -13.45
N GLU A 34 -7.01 -7.88 -13.14
CA GLU A 34 -7.26 -7.30 -11.81
C GLU A 34 -8.76 -7.17 -11.53
N VAL A 35 -9.56 -6.83 -12.57
CA VAL A 35 -11.02 -6.79 -12.47
C VAL A 35 -11.56 -8.17 -12.18
N ASP A 36 -11.20 -9.16 -12.98
CA ASP A 36 -11.69 -10.55 -12.83
C ASP A 36 -11.30 -11.09 -11.44
N LYS A 37 -10.05 -10.86 -11.01
CA LYS A 37 -9.57 -11.23 -9.67
C LYS A 37 -10.35 -10.54 -8.55
N THR A 38 -10.61 -9.24 -8.66
CA THR A 38 -11.21 -8.48 -7.56
C THR A 38 -12.74 -8.59 -7.53
N THR A 39 -13.38 -8.67 -8.69
CA THR A 39 -14.84 -8.65 -8.79
C THR A 39 -15.45 -10.04 -8.92
N LEU A 40 -14.93 -10.88 -9.80
CA LEU A 40 -15.49 -12.22 -10.04
C LEU A 40 -15.04 -13.19 -8.96
N HIS A 41 -13.76 -13.15 -8.60
CA HIS A 41 -13.18 -14.08 -7.63
C HIS A 41 -13.38 -13.63 -6.18
N LEU A 42 -13.02 -12.38 -5.85
CA LEU A 42 -13.20 -11.85 -4.49
C LEU A 42 -14.59 -11.26 -4.20
N GLY A 43 -15.44 -11.06 -5.21
CA GLY A 43 -16.81 -10.57 -5.03
C GLY A 43 -16.96 -9.07 -4.78
N TYR A 44 -15.89 -8.27 -4.92
CA TYR A 44 -15.98 -6.81 -4.73
C TYR A 44 -16.62 -6.11 -5.93
N PRO A 45 -17.39 -5.04 -5.73
CA PRO A 45 -17.96 -4.28 -6.84
C PRO A 45 -16.87 -3.50 -7.60
N ALA A 46 -17.03 -3.33 -8.91
CA ALA A 46 -16.00 -2.70 -9.75
C ALA A 46 -15.63 -1.25 -9.36
N TYR A 47 -16.53 -0.50 -8.70
CA TYR A 47 -16.22 0.83 -8.20
C TYR A 47 -15.17 0.80 -7.07
N PHE A 48 -15.07 -0.31 -6.34
CA PHE A 48 -14.12 -0.49 -5.25
C PHE A 48 -12.68 -0.30 -5.75
N LEU A 49 -12.36 -0.87 -6.91
CA LEU A 49 -11.07 -0.71 -7.60
C LEU A 49 -10.73 0.75 -7.84
N THR A 50 -11.70 1.54 -8.30
CA THR A 50 -11.51 2.97 -8.54
C THR A 50 -11.20 3.73 -7.25
N ILE A 51 -11.94 3.44 -6.18
CA ILE A 51 -11.74 4.05 -4.87
C ILE A 51 -10.33 3.71 -4.35
N ILE A 52 -9.99 2.42 -4.22
CA ILE A 52 -8.70 2.00 -3.66
C ILE A 52 -7.53 2.45 -4.54
N GLY A 53 -7.69 2.48 -5.87
CA GLY A 53 -6.68 2.97 -6.80
C GLY A 53 -6.33 4.44 -6.55
N ILE A 54 -7.35 5.31 -6.42
CA ILE A 54 -7.15 6.73 -6.09
C ILE A 54 -6.45 6.87 -4.74
N TRP A 55 -6.92 6.17 -3.70
CA TRP A 55 -6.32 6.25 -2.37
C TRP A 55 -4.86 5.79 -2.36
N LYS A 56 -4.50 4.75 -3.11
CA LYS A 56 -3.11 4.30 -3.24
C LYS A 56 -2.21 5.37 -3.84
N LEU A 57 -2.67 6.07 -4.89
CA LEU A 57 -1.91 7.16 -5.49
C LEU A 57 -1.74 8.34 -4.53
N LEU A 58 -2.82 8.77 -3.87
CA LEU A 58 -2.77 9.86 -2.89
C LEU A 58 -1.87 9.51 -1.69
N GLY A 59 -1.98 8.29 -1.17
CA GLY A 59 -1.10 7.78 -0.12
C GLY A 59 0.36 7.76 -0.54
N SER A 60 0.64 7.38 -1.80
CA SER A 60 2.01 7.33 -2.34
C SER A 60 2.64 8.71 -2.41
N VAL A 61 1.87 9.69 -2.88
CA VAL A 61 2.27 11.11 -2.87
C VAL A 61 2.54 11.58 -1.44
N ALA A 62 1.64 11.26 -0.50
CA ALA A 62 1.78 11.65 0.90
C ALA A 62 3.04 11.10 1.58
N VAL A 63 3.41 9.83 1.34
CA VAL A 63 4.61 9.24 1.96
C VAL A 63 5.92 9.80 1.37
N LEU A 64 5.91 10.26 0.11
CA LEU A 64 7.10 10.80 -0.55
C LEU A 64 7.39 12.27 -0.21
N ILE A 65 6.36 13.13 -0.18
CA ILE A 65 6.49 14.58 0.06
C ILE A 65 7.16 14.89 1.43
N PRO A 66 8.03 15.90 1.54
CA PRO A 66 8.64 16.27 2.82
C PRO A 66 7.64 16.94 3.80
N LYS A 67 7.92 16.84 5.12
CA LYS A 67 7.32 17.65 6.20
C LYS A 67 5.79 17.57 6.40
N THR A 68 5.13 16.52 5.93
CA THR A 68 3.68 16.30 6.12
C THR A 68 3.38 15.21 7.16
N GLY A 69 3.79 15.42 8.41
CA GLY A 69 3.73 14.40 9.48
C GLY A 69 2.37 13.71 9.64
N LEU A 70 1.29 14.50 9.76
CA LEU A 70 -0.07 13.96 9.97
C LEU A 70 -0.59 13.19 8.75
N LEU A 71 -0.40 13.76 7.55
CA LEU A 71 -0.84 13.13 6.30
C LEU A 71 -0.12 11.79 6.05
N LYS A 72 1.13 11.67 6.50
CA LYS A 72 1.87 10.41 6.45
C LYS A 72 1.24 9.34 7.34
N GLU A 73 0.82 9.69 8.55
CA GLU A 73 0.14 8.73 9.43
C GLU A 73 -1.16 8.21 8.80
N TRP A 74 -1.93 9.10 8.17
CA TRP A 74 -3.12 8.72 7.43
C TRP A 74 -2.80 7.78 6.26
N ALA A 75 -1.75 8.09 5.50
CA ALA A 75 -1.30 7.23 4.40
C ALA A 75 -0.85 5.86 4.89
N TYR A 76 -0.04 5.79 5.95
CA TYR A 76 0.43 4.53 6.53
C TYR A 76 -0.72 3.69 7.10
N ALA A 77 -1.67 4.31 7.81
CA ALA A 77 -2.87 3.63 8.30
C ALA A 77 -3.73 3.09 7.15
N GLY A 78 -3.96 3.91 6.11
CA GLY A 78 -4.68 3.49 4.92
C GLY A 78 -4.02 2.31 4.22
N PHE A 79 -2.70 2.36 4.01
CA PHE A 79 -1.94 1.24 3.44
C PHE A 79 -2.04 -0.02 4.31
N PHE A 80 -1.91 0.12 5.62
CA PHE A 80 -2.08 -1.00 6.54
C PHE A 80 -3.45 -1.66 6.38
N PHE A 81 -4.54 -0.89 6.37
CA PHE A 81 -5.89 -1.42 6.22
C PHE A 81 -6.14 -2.04 4.84
N VAL A 82 -5.67 -1.43 3.76
CA VAL A 82 -5.84 -2.00 2.41
C VAL A 82 -5.06 -3.31 2.27
N MET A 83 -3.83 -3.39 2.79
CA MET A 83 -3.02 -4.60 2.68
C MET A 83 -3.53 -5.73 3.56
N THR A 84 -3.87 -5.44 4.82
CA THR A 84 -4.48 -6.45 5.71
C THR A 84 -5.84 -6.90 5.19
N GLY A 85 -6.67 -5.96 4.71
CA GLY A 85 -7.93 -6.26 4.03
C GLY A 85 -7.75 -7.23 2.87
N ALA A 86 -6.81 -6.95 1.95
CA ALA A 86 -6.52 -7.83 0.83
C ALA A 86 -6.08 -9.24 1.27
N ILE A 87 -5.22 -9.35 2.30
CA ILE A 87 -4.82 -10.64 2.88
C ILE A 87 -6.05 -11.40 3.40
N PHE A 88 -6.91 -10.73 4.16
CA PHE A 88 -8.13 -11.36 4.70
C PHE A 88 -9.13 -11.74 3.60
N SER A 89 -9.27 -10.95 2.54
CA SER A 89 -10.14 -11.28 1.39
C SER A 89 -9.68 -12.57 0.72
N HIS A 90 -8.39 -12.70 0.41
CA HIS A 90 -7.81 -13.92 -0.17
C HIS A 90 -7.95 -15.12 0.78
N PHE A 91 -7.76 -14.90 2.09
CA PHE A 91 -7.96 -15.94 3.09
C PHE A 91 -9.41 -16.44 3.15
N ALA A 92 -10.38 -15.52 3.09
CA ALA A 92 -11.79 -15.84 3.19
C ALA A 92 -12.31 -16.68 2.02
N VAL A 93 -11.73 -16.53 0.82
CA VAL A 93 -12.08 -17.33 -0.36
C VAL A 93 -11.21 -18.60 -0.51
N GLY A 94 -10.27 -18.83 0.40
CA GLY A 94 -9.44 -20.04 0.42
C GLY A 94 -8.31 -20.04 -0.61
N ASP A 95 -7.78 -18.87 -0.97
CA ASP A 95 -6.71 -18.77 -1.96
C ASP A 95 -5.38 -19.38 -1.49
N VAL A 96 -4.58 -19.79 -2.47
CA VAL A 96 -3.23 -20.31 -2.26
C VAL A 96 -2.26 -19.24 -1.76
N ALA A 97 -1.20 -19.68 -1.08
CA ALA A 97 -0.20 -18.81 -0.44
C ALA A 97 0.42 -17.73 -1.37
N MET A 98 0.42 -17.96 -2.69
CA MET A 98 0.96 -17.03 -3.68
C MET A 98 0.15 -15.72 -3.76
N GLU A 99 -1.16 -15.77 -3.57
CA GLU A 99 -2.04 -14.60 -3.70
C GLU A 99 -1.83 -13.55 -2.59
N TYR A 100 -1.29 -13.99 -1.44
CA TYR A 100 -0.97 -13.12 -0.31
C TYR A 100 0.36 -12.39 -0.49
N PHE A 101 1.20 -12.78 -1.44
CA PHE A 101 2.58 -12.29 -1.52
C PHE A 101 2.63 -10.77 -1.71
N GLY A 102 1.86 -10.24 -2.67
CA GLY A 102 1.88 -8.81 -2.99
C GLY A 102 1.44 -7.94 -1.80
N SER A 103 0.32 -8.29 -1.17
CA SER A 103 -0.20 -7.57 -0.02
C SER A 103 0.68 -7.70 1.22
N THR A 104 1.27 -8.88 1.46
CA THR A 104 2.20 -9.11 2.58
C THR A 104 3.50 -8.32 2.42
N LEU A 105 4.08 -8.32 1.21
CA LEU A 105 5.28 -7.54 0.91
C LEU A 105 5.03 -6.04 1.13
N LEU A 106 3.92 -5.52 0.61
CA LEU A 106 3.57 -4.11 0.76
C LEU A 106 3.24 -3.73 2.21
N LEU A 107 2.65 -4.65 2.99
CA LEU A 107 2.43 -4.48 4.42
C LEU A 107 3.75 -4.38 5.19
N LEU A 108 4.71 -5.27 4.89
CA LEU A 108 6.06 -5.22 5.47
C LEU A 108 6.75 -3.90 5.14
N LEU A 109 6.70 -3.47 3.87
CA LEU A 109 7.30 -2.20 3.43
C LEU A 109 6.63 -0.99 4.10
N THR A 110 5.32 -1.05 4.30
CA THR A 110 4.56 -0.04 5.06
C THR A 110 5.07 0.06 6.49
N PHE A 111 5.21 -1.07 7.19
CA PHE A 111 5.73 -1.10 8.55
C PHE A 111 7.17 -0.61 8.64
N LEU A 112 8.07 -1.07 7.76
CA LEU A 112 9.46 -0.65 7.73
C LEU A 112 9.59 0.85 7.42
N SER A 113 8.85 1.34 6.43
CA SER A 113 8.82 2.76 6.08
C SER A 113 8.32 3.61 7.25
N TRP A 114 7.23 3.21 7.90
CA TRP A 114 6.68 3.91 9.06
C TRP A 114 7.64 3.92 10.25
N HIS A 115 8.21 2.77 10.61
CA HIS A 115 9.07 2.59 11.78
C HIS A 115 10.39 3.36 11.66
N PHE A 116 11.05 3.27 10.50
CA PHE A 116 12.35 3.91 10.27
C PHE A 116 12.25 5.38 9.84
N ARG A 117 11.05 5.96 9.79
CA ARG A 117 10.88 7.33 9.29
C ARG A 117 11.66 8.37 10.13
N PRO A 118 12.34 9.31 9.47
CA PRO A 118 13.06 10.41 10.11
C PRO A 118 12.18 11.28 11.03
N ALA A 119 12.79 11.94 12.02
CA ALA A 119 12.09 12.80 12.98
C ALA A 119 11.37 13.99 12.32
N ASP A 120 11.97 14.61 11.31
CA ASP A 120 11.38 15.71 10.52
C ASP A 120 10.17 15.27 9.66
N ARG A 121 9.86 13.98 9.65
CA ARG A 121 8.71 13.37 8.97
C ARG A 121 7.69 12.80 9.97
N ARG A 122 7.80 13.13 11.26
CA ARG A 122 6.84 12.76 12.32
C ARG A 122 5.92 13.95 12.63
N VAL A 123 4.81 13.67 13.31
CA VAL A 123 3.84 14.70 13.73
C VAL A 123 4.40 15.58 14.86
N ILE A 124 5.31 15.03 15.66
CA ILE A 124 5.94 15.65 16.84
C ILE A 124 7.43 15.34 16.81
#